data_AF-A0A931CY09-F1
#
_entry.id   AF-A0A931CY09-F1
#
_cell.length_a   1.000
_cell.length_b   1.000
_cell.length_c   1.000
_cell.angle_alpha   90.00
_cell.angle_beta   90.00
_cell.angle_gamma   90.00
#
_symmetry.space_group_name_H-M   'P 1'
#
loop_
_entity.id
_entity.type
_entity.pdbx_description
1 polymer ?
#
loop_
_entity_poly.entity_id
_entity_poly.type
_entity_poly.pdbx_seq_one_letter_code
_entity_poly.pdbx_strand_id
1 'polypeptide(L)'
;MDDYQPLACDLYDYLEIACMHHYQLDIELVDGAHLQGEALTTETTASKEEFLLVRTADGEQRLRMDSLLAITPQNAGASFGRVLLSGNRC
;
A
#
# COMPACT_ATOMS: atom_id res chain seq x y z
N MET A 1 0.45 12.28 -24.72
CA MET A 1 -0.85 11.94 -24.13
C MET A 1 -0.66 10.65 -23.37
N ASP A 2 -0.44 10.78 -22.07
CA ASP A 2 -0.71 9.71 -21.11
C ASP A 2 -0.81 10.40 -19.74
N ASP A 3 -2.03 10.82 -19.42
CA ASP A 3 -2.37 11.52 -18.19
C ASP A 3 -2.35 10.49 -17.06
N TYR A 4 -1.13 10.16 -16.61
CA TYR A 4 -0.92 9.40 -15.39
C TYR A 4 -1.05 10.39 -14.23
N GLN A 5 -2.17 10.35 -13.52
CA GLN A 5 -2.25 10.96 -12.20
C GLN A 5 -1.60 10.00 -11.21
N PRO A 6 -0.36 10.26 -10.74
CA PRO A 6 0.23 9.44 -9.70
C PRO A 6 -0.71 9.40 -8.49
N LEU A 7 -0.74 8.28 -7.77
CA LEU A 7 -1.25 8.24 -6.41
C LEU A 7 -0.74 9.49 -5.67
N ALA A 8 -1.58 10.16 -4.87
CA ALA A 8 -1.21 11.41 -4.21
C ALA A 8 0.24 11.29 -3.68
N CYS A 9 1.11 12.24 -4.01
CA CYS A 9 2.55 12.14 -3.78
C CYS A 9 2.87 11.74 -2.32
N ASP A 10 2.05 12.19 -1.37
CA ASP A 10 2.09 11.80 0.04
C ASP A 10 1.89 10.30 0.29
N LEU A 11 0.95 9.65 -0.42
CA LEU A 11 0.68 8.21 -0.29
C LEU A 11 1.80 7.36 -0.88
N TYR A 12 2.37 7.79 -2.00
CA TYR A 12 3.50 7.08 -2.61
C TYR A 12 4.74 7.14 -1.72
N ASP A 13 5.00 8.30 -1.10
CA ASP A 13 6.10 8.49 -0.14
C ASP A 13 5.95 7.55 1.08
N TYR A 14 4.72 7.39 1.61
CA TYR A 14 4.48 6.44 2.71
C TYR A 14 4.70 4.98 2.30
N LEU A 15 4.28 4.60 1.09
CA LEU A 15 4.51 3.26 0.57
C LEU A 15 6.01 3.00 0.33
N GLU A 16 6.73 3.97 -0.23
CA GLU A 16 8.19 3.88 -0.40
C GLU A 16 8.91 3.76 0.94
N ILE A 17 8.54 4.54 1.96
CA ILE A 17 9.09 4.42 3.31
C ILE A 17 8.77 3.05 3.91
N ALA A 18 7.53 2.57 3.76
CA ALA A 18 7.11 1.27 4.25
C ALA A 18 7.90 0.13 3.61
N CYS A 19 8.10 0.19 2.29
CA CYS A 19 8.87 -0.78 1.53
C CYS A 19 10.36 -0.71 1.87
N MET A 20 10.96 0.49 1.97
CA MET A 20 12.37 0.65 2.36
C MET A 20 12.67 0.09 3.75
N HIS A 21 11.76 0.29 4.69
CA HIS A 21 11.93 -0.19 6.07
C HIS A 21 11.31 -1.56 6.33
N HIS A 22 10.71 -2.19 5.31
CA HIS A 22 10.02 -3.46 5.46
C HIS A 22 9.05 -3.43 6.66
N TYR A 23 8.21 -2.40 6.71
CA TYR A 23 7.26 -2.26 7.80
C TYR A 23 6.15 -3.31 7.69
N GLN A 24 5.79 -3.87 8.84
CA GLN A 24 4.55 -4.62 9.03
C GLN A 24 3.39 -3.63 8.90
N LEU A 25 2.66 -3.75 7.80
CA LEU A 25 1.46 -3.00 7.53
C LEU A 25 0.24 -3.89 7.78
N ASP A 26 -0.70 -3.36 8.55
CA ASP A 26 -2.07 -3.82 8.56
C ASP A 26 -2.79 -3.16 7.39
N ILE A 27 -3.26 -3.98 6.45
CA ILE A 27 -3.85 -3.54 5.19
C ILE A 27 -5.33 -3.92 5.23
N GLU A 28 -6.17 -2.89 5.25
CA GLU A 28 -7.61 -2.99 5.18
C GLU A 28 -8.01 -2.91 3.70
N LEU A 29 -8.86 -3.82 3.24
CA LEU A 29 -9.42 -3.85 1.90
C LEU A 29 -10.84 -3.25 1.90
N VAL A 30 -11.25 -2.68 0.76
CA VAL A 30 -12.59 -2.10 0.58
C VAL A 30 -13.72 -3.13 0.73
N ASP A 31 -13.42 -4.41 0.54
CA ASP A 31 -14.34 -5.53 0.74
C ASP A 31 -14.60 -5.83 2.24
N GLY A 32 -13.84 -5.17 3.14
CA GLY A 32 -13.86 -5.43 4.58
C GLY A 32 -12.89 -6.52 5.01
N ALA A 33 -12.18 -7.16 4.08
CA ALA A 33 -11.06 -8.04 4.37
C ALA A 33 -9.87 -7.23 4.93
N HIS A 34 -9.09 -7.86 5.78
CA HIS A 34 -7.99 -7.22 6.50
C HIS A 34 -6.87 -8.22 6.64
N LEU A 35 -5.65 -7.79 6.33
CA LEU A 35 -4.50 -8.66 6.25
C LEU A 35 -3.28 -7.93 6.80
N GLN A 36 -2.35 -8.71 7.37
CA GLN A 36 -1.14 -8.17 7.96
C GLN A 36 0.06 -8.74 7.22
N GLY A 37 0.94 -7.86 6.75
CA GLY A 37 2.08 -8.25 5.96
C GLY A 37 3.19 -7.21 5.97
N GLU A 38 4.41 -7.66 5.73
CA GLU A 38 5.57 -6.81 5.53
C GLU A 38 5.50 -6.18 4.14
N ALA A 39 5.48 -4.86 4.04
CA ALA A 39 5.57 -4.18 2.76
C ALA A 39 6.93 -4.45 2.12
N LEU A 40 6.93 -5.10 0.95
CA LEU A 40 8.16 -5.42 0.22
C LEU A 40 8.44 -4.36 -0.84
N THR A 41 7.49 -4.18 -1.76
CA THR A 41 7.65 -3.27 -2.90
C THR A 41 6.29 -2.97 -3.53
N THR A 42 6.19 -1.89 -4.29
CA THR A 42 5.05 -1.60 -5.15
C THR A 42 5.39 -1.96 -6.60
N GLU A 43 4.51 -2.72 -7.25
CA GLU A 43 4.61 -3.07 -8.67
C GLU A 43 3.55 -2.29 -9.46
N THR A 44 3.95 -1.68 -10.57
CA THR A 44 3.02 -1.03 -11.51
C THR A 44 2.98 -1.84 -12.80
N THR A 45 1.78 -2.25 -13.22
CA THR A 45 1.62 -3.05 -14.44
C THR A 45 1.61 -2.17 -15.69
N ALA A 46 1.72 -2.81 -16.86
CA ALA A 46 1.58 -2.15 -18.15
C ALA A 46 0.22 -1.44 -18.33
N SER A 47 -0.80 -1.87 -17.59
CA SER A 47 -2.13 -1.25 -17.56
C SER A 47 -2.22 -0.02 -16.65
N LYS A 48 -1.10 0.43 -16.07
CA LYS A 48 -1.05 1.49 -15.03
C LYS A 48 -1.81 1.12 -13.76
N GLU A 49 -1.97 -0.18 -13.51
CA GLU A 49 -2.55 -0.65 -12.25
C GLU A 49 -1.43 -0.84 -11.23
N GLU A 50 -1.63 -0.27 -10.06
CA GLU A 50 -0.66 -0.30 -8.97
C GLU A 50 -1.00 -1.44 -7.99
N PHE A 51 0.02 -2.22 -7.63
CA PHE A 51 -0.06 -3.35 -6.72
C PHE A 51 0.97 -3.19 -5.61
N LEU A 52 0.53 -3.37 -4.37
CA LEU A 52 1.40 -3.48 -3.21
C LEU A 52 1.75 -4.95 -2.98
N LEU A 53 3.03 -5.29 -3.09
CA LEU A 53 3.55 -6.59 -2.70
C LEU A 53 3.84 -6.56 -1.20
N VAL A 54 3.19 -7.45 -0.47
CA VAL A 54 3.44 -7.67 0.94
C VAL A 54 3.78 -9.13 1.20
N ARG A 55 4.69 -9.37 2.15
CA ARG A 55 5.01 -10.71 2.63
C ARG A 55 4.22 -11.00 3.89
N THR A 56 3.32 -11.97 3.80
CA THR A 56 2.58 -12.52 4.93
C THR A 56 3.20 -13.85 5.34
N ALA A 57 2.64 -14.49 6.38
CA ALA A 57 3.07 -15.83 6.81
C ALA A 57 2.84 -16.92 5.73
N ASP A 58 1.91 -16.70 4.80
CA ASP A 58 1.58 -17.63 3.71
C ASP A 58 2.46 -17.41 2.46
N GLY A 59 3.20 -16.29 2.41
CA GLY A 59 4.09 -15.94 1.31
C GLY A 59 3.87 -14.51 0.80
N GLU A 60 4.24 -14.28 -0.46
CA GLU A 60 4.13 -12.97 -1.10
C GLU A 60 2.72 -12.78 -1.67
N GLN A 61 1.99 -11.81 -1.11
CA GLN A 61 0.66 -11.39 -1.53
C GLN A 61 0.77 -10.07 -2.29
N ARG A 62 0.08 -9.98 -3.41
CA ARG A 62 0.01 -8.77 -4.24
C ARG A 62 -1.40 -8.23 -4.16
N LEU A 63 -1.52 -7.02 -3.62
CA LEU A 63 -2.79 -6.39 -3.33
C LEU A 63 -2.95 -5.19 -4.26
N ARG A 64 -4.08 -5.10 -4.95
CA ARG A 64 -4.38 -3.93 -5.79
C ARG A 64 -4.51 -2.70 -4.89
N MET A 65 -3.79 -1.62 -5.21
CA MET A 65 -3.88 -0.35 -4.47
C MET A 65 -5.31 0.21 -4.48
N ASP A 66 -6.02 0.05 -5.59
CA ASP A 66 -7.43 0.43 -5.74
C ASP A 66 -8.37 -0.31 -4.77
N SER A 67 -8.00 -1.52 -4.35
CA SER A 67 -8.78 -2.30 -3.38
C SER A 67 -8.38 -2.02 -1.94
N LEU A 68 -7.34 -1.20 -1.69
CA LEU A 68 -6.91 -0.85 -0.35
C LEU A 68 -7.79 0.26 0.22
N LEU A 69 -8.41 -0.04 1.35
CA LEU A 69 -9.13 0.91 2.17
C LEU A 69 -8.15 1.80 2.94
N ALA A 70 -7.27 1.16 3.70
CA ALA A 70 -6.30 1.82 4.55
C ALA A 70 -5.07 0.94 4.78
N ILE A 71 -3.95 1.58 5.09
CA ILE A 71 -2.75 0.91 5.59
C ILE A 71 -2.38 1.50 6.95
N THR A 72 -2.00 0.64 7.90
CA THR A 72 -1.58 1.05 9.24
C THR A 72 -0.28 0.33 9.61
N PRO A 73 0.85 1.04 9.74
CA PRO A 73 2.09 0.42 10.17
C PRO A 73 2.01 0.02 11.64
N GLN A 74 2.43 -1.22 11.93
CA GLN A 74 2.47 -1.81 13.27
C GLN A 74 3.85 -1.69 13.92
N ASN A 75 4.86 -1.21 13.19
CA ASN A 75 6.21 -1.04 13.72
C ASN A 75 6.28 0.07 14.78
N ALA A 76 6.97 -0.21 15.89
CA ALA A 76 7.28 0.77 16.91
C ALA A 76 8.24 1.82 16.33
N GLY A 77 7.76 3.06 16.12
CA GLY A 77 8.52 4.15 15.51
C GLY A 77 8.19 4.43 14.04
N ALA A 78 7.04 3.94 13.54
CA ALA A 78 6.57 4.28 12.21
C ALA A 78 6.47 5.80 12.01
N SER A 79 6.99 6.29 10.88
CA SER A 79 6.96 7.71 10.51
C SER A 79 5.52 8.23 10.28
N PHE A 80 4.59 7.32 10.00
CA PHE A 80 3.19 7.60 9.72
C PHE A 80 2.27 6.65 10.50
N GLY A 81 1.00 7.05 10.66
CA GLY A 81 -0.04 6.25 11.33
C GLY A 81 -0.96 5.55 10.33
N ARG A 82 -2.25 5.49 10.63
CA ARG A 82 -3.27 4.97 9.69
C ARG A 82 -3.44 5.93 8.51
N VAL A 83 -3.22 5.44 7.31
CA VAL A 83 -3.35 6.19 6.05
C VAL A 83 -4.49 5.59 5.23
N LEU A 84 -5.47 6.42 4.85
CA LEU A 84 -6.62 6.01 4.04
C LEU A 84 -6.29 6.16 2.56
N LEU A 85 -6.41 5.06 1.80
CA LEU A 85 -6.09 5.01 0.36
C LEU A 85 -7.35 5.19 -0.51
N SER A 86 -8.50 4.69 -0.05
CA SER A 86 -9.76 4.71 -0.83
C SER A 86 -10.42 6.08 -1.03
N GLY A 87 -9.92 7.14 -0.41
CA GLY A 87 -10.58 8.45 -0.35
C GLY A 87 -9.97 9.56 -1.21
N ASN A 88 -8.72 9.43 -1.64
CA ASN A 88 -7.99 10.51 -2.30
C ASN A 88 -7.90 10.28 -3.82
N ARG A 89 -9.05 10.33 -4.48
CA ARG A 89 -9.10 10.51 -5.94
C ARG A 89 -8.92 12.00 -6.20
N CYS A 90 -7.81 12.40 -6.81
CA CYS A 90 -7.52 13.79 -7.14
C CYS A 90 -8.07 14.17 -8.51
#